data_AF-A0A1W9K796-F1
#
_entry.id   AF-A0A1W9K796-F1
#
_cell.length_a   1.000
_cell.length_b   1.000
_cell.length_c   1.000
_cell.angle_alpha   90.00
_cell.angle_beta   90.00
_cell.angle_gamma   90.00
#
_symmetry.space_group_name_H-M   'P 1'
#
loop_
_entity.id
_entity.type
_entity.pdbx_description
1 polymer ?
#
loop_
_entity_poly.entity_id
_entity_poly.type
_entity_poly.pdbx_seq_one_letter_code
_entity_poly.pdbx_strand_id
1 'polypeptide(L)'
;MQKIPVGISACLLGHEVRYDGAHKYHSYIERTLGQYFEFRPFCPEVEAGLGVPRPCVQLRETPDGIRCVGVKDHSLDVTESLQEAARRQQDWLGGMCGYILKKDSPSCGMTRVKVYKNDIPARQGVGIFADYLQSAFPSLPVEEEGRLGDAGLRENFIQRVFVMQRWRDLCEQGLSAHGLITFHSQHKLIAMSHEQNQARELGRIIAGVTNADIDRVGAAYFSALMSCLKVVATRGNHVNVLQHIQGYLKHKLDSDDKQELVETIENYRIGLLPLIVPLTLLRHHFRKEPDAFIDNSFYMLPHPAELSLLNSI
;
A
#
# COMPACT_ATOMS: atom_id res chain seq x y z
N MET A 1 10.14 2.09 18.28
CA MET A 1 9.63 1.24 17.19
C MET A 1 10.68 1.19 16.10
N GLN A 2 11.03 0.02 15.59
CA GLN A 2 11.91 -0.07 14.42
C GLN A 2 11.16 0.49 13.20
N LYS A 3 11.86 1.25 12.35
CA LYS A 3 11.26 1.84 11.16
C LYS A 3 11.04 0.77 10.09
N ILE A 4 9.92 0.89 9.35
CA ILE A 4 9.53 -0.08 8.32
C ILE A 4 10.30 0.22 7.02
N PRO A 5 11.00 -0.75 6.40
CA PRO A 5 11.76 -0.51 5.18
C PRO A 5 10.84 -0.22 4.00
N VAL A 6 11.02 0.93 3.35
CA VAL A 6 10.22 1.35 2.19
C VAL A 6 11.17 1.85 1.09
N GLY A 7 11.10 1.23 -0.08
CA GLY A 7 11.85 1.69 -1.25
C GLY A 7 11.30 3.04 -1.74
N ILE A 8 12.15 3.91 -2.26
CA ILE A 8 11.70 5.19 -2.79
C ILE A 8 12.52 5.64 -3.99
N SER A 9 11.88 6.26 -4.97
CA SER A 9 12.62 6.97 -6.03
C SER A 9 13.52 8.04 -5.41
N ALA A 10 14.84 7.89 -5.55
CA ALA A 10 15.84 8.67 -4.81
C ALA A 10 15.67 10.20 -4.93
N CYS A 11 15.18 10.69 -6.07
CA CYS A 11 14.92 12.11 -6.27
C CYS A 11 13.91 12.71 -5.27
N LEU A 12 13.03 11.90 -4.69
CA LEU A 12 12.03 12.32 -3.70
C LEU A 12 12.62 12.62 -2.31
N LEU A 13 13.82 12.12 -2.02
CA LEU A 13 14.55 12.42 -0.78
C LEU A 13 15.55 13.59 -0.93
N GLY A 14 15.57 14.27 -2.08
CA GLY A 14 16.50 15.38 -2.31
C GLY A 14 17.81 14.97 -3.00
N HIS A 15 18.00 13.70 -3.36
CA HIS A 15 19.17 13.32 -4.17
C HIS A 15 19.08 13.93 -5.57
N GLU A 16 20.18 14.56 -6.00
CA GLU A 16 20.36 15.17 -7.32
C GLU A 16 20.59 14.10 -8.40
N VAL A 17 19.58 13.27 -8.65
CA VAL A 17 19.66 12.13 -9.58
C VAL A 17 18.77 12.28 -10.81
N ARG A 18 18.05 13.41 -10.93
CA ARG A 18 17.20 13.67 -12.11
C ARG A 18 18.06 13.92 -13.34
N TYR A 19 17.45 13.81 -14.52
CA TYR A 19 18.12 14.02 -15.80
C TYR A 19 18.75 15.42 -15.92
N ASP A 20 18.16 16.41 -15.26
CA ASP A 20 18.59 17.81 -15.21
C ASP A 20 19.58 18.11 -14.06
N GLY A 21 20.01 17.10 -13.30
CA GLY A 21 20.85 17.27 -12.12
C GLY A 21 20.13 17.84 -10.89
N ALA A 22 18.81 18.00 -10.94
CA ALA A 22 18.02 18.50 -9.81
C ALA A 22 17.46 17.36 -8.94
N HIS A 23 16.71 17.74 -7.90
CA HIS A 23 15.92 16.83 -7.07
C HIS A 23 14.42 17.14 -7.14
N LYS A 24 13.61 16.36 -6.42
CA LYS A 24 12.18 16.59 -6.21
C LYS A 24 11.77 16.23 -4.78
N TYR A 25 12.54 16.75 -3.81
CA TYR A 25 12.31 16.60 -2.38
C TYR A 25 10.83 16.80 -2.01
N HIS A 26 10.29 15.84 -1.27
CA HIS A 26 8.89 15.84 -0.84
C HIS A 26 8.78 15.83 0.68
N SER A 27 8.52 17.00 1.28
CA SER A 27 8.57 17.23 2.73
C SER A 27 7.65 16.31 3.54
N TYR A 28 6.42 16.05 3.09
CA TYR A 28 5.52 15.13 3.78
C TYR A 28 6.07 13.69 3.85
N ILE A 29 6.71 13.23 2.77
CA ILE A 29 7.25 11.87 2.71
C ILE A 29 8.43 11.79 3.68
N GLU A 30 9.41 12.68 3.55
CA GLU A 30 10.62 12.63 4.38
C GLU A 30 10.34 12.93 5.86
N ARG A 31 9.58 13.99 6.18
CA ARG A 31 9.39 14.45 7.57
C ARG A 31 8.28 13.74 8.32
N THR A 32 7.17 13.40 7.66
CA THR A 32 6.02 12.77 8.31
C THR A 32 6.13 11.26 8.22
N LEU A 33 6.20 10.71 7.01
CA LEU A 33 6.30 9.26 6.83
C LEU A 33 7.67 8.72 7.28
N GLY A 34 8.74 9.50 7.15
CA GLY A 34 10.08 9.11 7.62
C GLY A 34 10.23 8.95 9.14
N GLN A 35 9.23 9.34 9.93
CA GLN A 35 9.18 8.99 11.36
C GLN A 35 8.87 7.50 11.56
N TYR A 36 8.16 6.88 10.62
CA TYR A 36 7.70 5.49 10.67
C TYR A 36 8.45 4.59 9.70
N PHE A 37 8.90 5.15 8.57
CA PHE A 37 9.51 4.41 7.48
C PHE A 37 11.00 4.69 7.37
N GLU A 38 11.77 3.64 7.12
CA GLU A 38 13.18 3.72 6.74
C GLU A 38 13.22 3.73 5.22
N PHE A 39 13.40 4.92 4.64
CA PHE A 39 13.44 5.05 3.19
C PHE A 39 14.76 4.56 2.62
N ARG A 40 14.67 3.66 1.65
CA ARG A 40 15.82 3.13 0.91
C ARG A 40 15.77 3.68 -0.53
N PRO A 41 16.58 4.70 -0.85
CA PRO A 41 16.51 5.37 -2.14
C PRO A 41 17.08 4.52 -3.27
N PHE A 42 16.45 4.57 -4.44
CA PHE A 42 16.94 3.94 -5.66
C PHE A 42 16.60 4.79 -6.89
N CYS A 43 17.52 4.86 -7.86
CA CYS A 43 17.30 5.52 -9.14
C CYS A 43 17.60 4.53 -10.29
N PRO A 44 16.58 3.97 -10.96
CA PRO A 44 16.80 2.99 -12.01
C PRO A 44 17.66 3.52 -13.18
N GLU A 45 17.54 4.80 -13.50
CA GLU A 45 18.24 5.42 -14.64
C GLU A 45 19.75 5.60 -14.35
N VAL A 46 20.12 5.94 -13.12
CA VAL A 46 21.53 6.04 -12.74
C VAL A 46 22.17 4.65 -12.71
N GLU A 47 21.45 3.66 -12.16
CA GLU A 47 21.90 2.26 -12.07
C GLU A 47 21.96 1.55 -13.43
N ALA A 48 21.19 2.03 -14.40
CA ALA A 48 21.29 1.67 -15.81
C ALA A 48 22.47 2.35 -16.54
N GLY A 49 23.24 3.20 -15.87
CA GLY A 49 24.47 3.79 -16.39
C GLY A 49 24.30 5.12 -17.14
N LEU A 50 23.12 5.76 -17.11
CA LEU A 50 22.88 6.98 -17.88
C LEU A 50 23.60 8.22 -17.32
N GLY A 51 24.09 8.18 -16.07
CA GLY A 51 24.76 9.29 -15.41
C GLY A 51 23.84 10.45 -14.98
N VAL A 52 24.46 11.51 -14.47
CA VAL A 52 23.81 12.76 -14.05
C VAL A 52 24.74 13.94 -14.39
N PRO A 53 24.30 14.96 -15.16
CA PRO A 53 23.05 15.00 -15.93
C PRO A 53 23.05 14.00 -17.10
N ARG A 54 21.90 13.79 -17.74
CA ARG A 54 21.73 12.86 -18.87
C ARG A 54 20.67 13.34 -19.86
N PRO A 55 20.67 12.86 -21.12
CA PRO A 55 19.57 13.12 -22.04
C PRO A 55 18.22 12.66 -21.48
N CYS A 56 17.16 13.42 -21.73
CA CYS A 56 15.80 12.98 -21.42
C CYS A 56 15.46 11.72 -22.21
N VAL A 57 14.81 10.76 -21.56
CA VAL A 57 14.24 9.57 -22.19
C VAL A 57 12.72 9.60 -22.12
N GLN A 58 12.05 8.83 -22.97
CA GLN A 58 10.59 8.71 -23.08
C GLN A 58 10.20 7.29 -23.45
N LEU A 59 8.97 6.89 -23.14
CA LEU A 59 8.43 5.62 -23.62
C LEU A 59 7.88 5.80 -25.04
N ARG A 60 8.22 4.90 -25.95
CA ARG A 60 7.66 4.82 -27.31
C ARG A 60 7.08 3.43 -27.56
N GLU A 61 5.96 3.39 -28.27
CA GLU A 61 5.41 2.13 -28.79
C GLU A 61 6.14 1.78 -30.10
N THR A 62 6.67 0.56 -30.17
CA THR A 62 7.38 0.00 -31.33
C THR A 62 6.79 -1.37 -31.68
N PRO A 63 7.11 -1.94 -32.86
CA PRO A 63 6.72 -3.31 -33.19
C PRO A 63 7.16 -4.35 -32.15
N ASP A 64 8.28 -4.10 -31.47
CA ASP A 64 8.86 -4.97 -30.44
C ASP A 64 8.31 -4.68 -29.03
N GLY A 65 7.28 -3.84 -28.92
CA GLY A 65 6.65 -3.42 -27.67
C GLY A 65 7.05 -2.02 -27.22
N ILE A 66 6.87 -1.73 -25.92
CA ILE A 66 7.20 -0.43 -25.33
C ILE A 66 8.71 -0.35 -25.08
N ARG A 67 9.35 0.68 -25.62
CA ARG A 67 10.78 0.96 -25.50
C ARG A 67 11.00 2.28 -24.77
N CYS A 68 12.04 2.38 -23.95
CA CYS A 68 12.49 3.61 -23.33
C CYS A 68 13.69 4.17 -24.10
N VAL A 69 13.47 5.23 -24.87
CA VAL A 69 14.47 5.81 -25.78
C VAL A 69 14.72 7.29 -25.47
N GLY A 70 15.86 7.83 -25.92
CA GLY A 70 16.15 9.26 -25.84
C GLY A 70 15.08 10.10 -26.53
N VAL A 71 14.83 11.32 -26.06
CA VAL A 71 13.85 12.24 -26.68
C VAL A 71 14.42 12.91 -27.93
N LYS A 72 15.71 13.29 -27.89
CA LYS A 72 16.39 13.98 -29.00
C LYS A 72 17.07 13.01 -29.97
N ASP A 73 17.48 11.85 -29.46
CA ASP A 73 18.14 10.80 -30.20
C ASP A 73 17.48 9.47 -29.84
N HIS A 74 16.67 8.94 -30.76
CA HIS A 74 15.96 7.68 -30.57
C HIS A 74 16.90 6.46 -30.67
N SER A 75 18.14 6.61 -31.14
CA SER A 75 19.13 5.53 -31.16
C SER A 75 19.68 5.22 -29.77
N LEU A 76 19.56 6.16 -28.84
CA LEU A 76 19.75 5.92 -27.41
C LEU A 76 18.55 5.13 -26.87
N ASP A 77 18.61 3.81 -26.97
CA ASP A 77 17.66 2.91 -26.34
C ASP A 77 18.24 2.37 -25.02
N VAL A 78 17.53 2.62 -23.92
CA VAL A 78 17.95 2.25 -22.56
C VAL A 78 17.03 1.20 -21.94
N THR A 79 16.15 0.60 -22.74
CA THR A 79 15.14 -0.36 -22.28
C THR A 79 15.79 -1.53 -21.56
N GLU A 80 16.75 -2.21 -22.19
CA GLU A 80 17.45 -3.37 -21.64
C GLU A 80 18.24 -3.01 -20.40
N SER A 81 18.98 -1.90 -20.43
CA SER A 81 19.77 -1.44 -19.29
C SER A 81 18.89 -1.14 -18.07
N LEU A 82 17.70 -0.57 -18.28
CA LEU A 82 16.71 -0.34 -17.21
C LEU A 82 16.12 -1.65 -16.69
N GLN A 83 15.77 -2.59 -17.58
CA GLN A 83 15.28 -3.91 -17.18
C GLN A 83 16.33 -4.67 -16.37
N GLU A 84 17.59 -4.63 -16.79
CA GLU A 84 18.68 -5.29 -16.09
C GLU A 84 19.01 -4.62 -14.76
N ALA A 85 18.98 -3.28 -14.70
CA ALA A 85 19.06 -2.57 -13.43
C ALA A 85 17.93 -2.98 -12.47
N ALA A 86 16.70 -3.17 -12.98
CA ALA A 86 15.58 -3.63 -12.17
C ALA A 86 15.78 -5.06 -11.64
N ARG A 87 16.18 -6.00 -12.51
CA ARG A 87 16.45 -7.41 -12.13
C ARG A 87 17.55 -7.54 -11.08
N ARG A 88 18.63 -6.77 -11.19
CA ARG A 88 19.73 -6.75 -10.21
C ARG A 88 19.27 -6.34 -8.81
N GLN A 89 18.13 -5.67 -8.68
CA GLN A 89 17.56 -5.26 -7.39
C GLN A 89 16.60 -6.29 -6.77
N GLN A 90 16.44 -7.49 -7.35
CA GLN A 90 15.47 -8.47 -6.87
C GLN A 90 15.57 -8.75 -5.36
N ASP A 91 16.78 -9.05 -4.86
CA ASP A 91 16.98 -9.37 -3.44
C ASP A 91 16.75 -8.14 -2.54
N TRP A 92 17.21 -6.97 -2.99
CA TRP A 92 17.00 -5.71 -2.28
C TRP A 92 15.51 -5.35 -2.18
N LEU A 93 14.75 -5.48 -3.27
CA LEU A 93 13.30 -5.30 -3.31
C LEU A 93 12.56 -6.32 -2.44
N GLY A 94 13.08 -7.56 -2.38
CA GLY A 94 12.60 -8.61 -1.49
C GLY A 94 12.66 -8.24 -0.01
N GLY A 95 13.44 -7.22 0.38
CA GLY A 95 13.50 -6.68 1.73
C GLY A 95 12.53 -5.54 2.05
N MET A 96 11.70 -5.08 1.10
CA MET A 96 10.85 -3.89 1.28
C MET A 96 9.43 -4.23 1.75
N CYS A 97 8.82 -3.36 2.55
CA CYS A 97 7.40 -3.42 2.95
C CYS A 97 6.50 -2.50 2.11
N GLY A 98 7.09 -1.66 1.26
CA GLY A 98 6.40 -0.85 0.28
C GLY A 98 7.37 -0.11 -0.62
N TYR A 99 6.84 0.57 -1.64
CA TYR A 99 7.64 1.38 -2.55
C TYR A 99 6.90 2.67 -2.94
N ILE A 100 7.58 3.83 -2.87
CA ILE A 100 7.08 5.12 -3.35
C ILE A 100 7.81 5.54 -4.62
N LEU A 101 7.07 5.60 -5.72
CA LEU A 101 7.59 5.91 -7.04
C LEU A 101 7.43 7.37 -7.41
N LYS A 102 8.33 7.86 -8.27
CA LYS A 102 8.22 9.16 -8.90
C LYS A 102 7.29 9.10 -10.12
N LYS A 103 6.14 9.76 -10.03
CA LYS A 103 5.12 9.94 -11.08
C LYS A 103 5.70 10.44 -12.40
N ASP A 104 5.07 10.03 -13.51
CA ASP A 104 5.35 10.46 -14.89
C ASP A 104 6.77 10.10 -15.40
N SER A 105 7.60 9.41 -14.60
CA SER A 105 8.92 8.96 -15.04
C SER A 105 8.78 7.78 -16.01
N PRO A 106 9.52 7.75 -17.12
CA PRO A 106 9.57 6.61 -18.04
C PRO A 106 10.25 5.37 -17.42
N SER A 107 10.94 5.50 -16.29
CA SER A 107 11.45 4.36 -15.52
C SER A 107 10.57 4.05 -14.30
N CYS A 108 10.23 5.06 -13.50
CA CYS A 108 9.56 4.88 -12.20
C CYS A 108 8.04 5.07 -12.22
N GLY A 109 7.44 5.70 -13.23
CA GLY A 109 6.00 6.01 -13.19
C GLY A 109 5.15 4.74 -13.14
N MET A 110 4.28 4.61 -12.14
CA MET A 110 3.47 3.41 -11.91
C MET A 110 2.28 3.32 -12.87
N THR A 111 1.75 4.47 -13.30
CA THR A 111 0.56 4.53 -14.14
C THR A 111 0.49 5.82 -14.94
N ARG A 112 -0.23 5.79 -16.07
CA ARG A 112 -0.53 6.97 -16.92
C ARG A 112 0.74 7.72 -17.39
N VAL A 113 1.85 7.01 -17.52
CA VAL A 113 3.08 7.52 -18.12
C VAL A 113 2.83 7.74 -19.61
N LYS A 114 3.42 8.80 -20.17
CA LYS A 114 3.27 9.10 -21.60
C LYS A 114 4.03 8.04 -22.42
N VAL A 115 3.30 7.39 -23.32
CA VAL A 115 3.85 6.53 -24.38
C VAL A 115 3.57 7.22 -25.71
N TYR A 116 4.60 7.36 -26.54
CA TYR A 116 4.50 8.02 -27.83
C TYR A 116 4.38 6.99 -28.96
N LYS A 117 3.37 7.15 -29.82
CA LYS A 117 3.19 6.39 -31.05
C LYS A 117 3.12 7.37 -32.21
N ASN A 118 4.07 7.28 -33.15
CA ASN A 118 4.20 8.26 -34.24
C ASN A 118 4.16 9.71 -33.74
N ASP A 119 4.88 9.98 -32.64
CA ASP A 119 4.96 11.27 -31.94
C ASP A 119 3.66 11.77 -31.27
N ILE A 120 2.61 10.96 -31.28
CA ILE A 120 1.36 11.23 -30.56
C ILE A 120 1.45 10.62 -29.16
N PRO A 121 1.33 11.42 -28.07
CA PRO A 121 1.40 10.91 -26.71
C PRO A 121 0.05 10.36 -26.22
N ALA A 122 0.08 9.17 -25.62
CA ALA A 122 -1.02 8.57 -24.87
C ALA A 122 -0.61 8.30 -23.41
N ARG A 123 -1.45 8.65 -22.44
CA ARG A 123 -1.19 8.44 -21.00
C ARG A 123 -1.67 7.07 -20.53
N GLN A 124 -1.03 6.02 -21.03
CA GLN A 124 -1.41 4.62 -20.76
C GLN A 124 -0.22 3.74 -20.33
N GLY A 125 0.99 4.31 -20.27
CA GLY A 125 2.20 3.56 -19.97
C GLY A 125 2.45 3.35 -18.48
N VAL A 126 3.36 2.42 -18.23
CA VAL A 126 4.05 2.17 -16.97
C VAL A 126 5.54 2.28 -17.26
N GLY A 127 6.30 2.86 -16.34
CA GLY A 127 7.75 2.95 -16.47
C GLY A 127 8.42 1.58 -16.35
N ILE A 128 9.56 1.39 -17.02
CA ILE A 128 10.22 0.08 -17.16
C ILE A 128 10.52 -0.57 -15.80
N PHE A 129 10.99 0.19 -14.81
CA PHE A 129 11.26 -0.33 -13.47
C PHE A 129 9.96 -0.58 -12.68
N ALA A 130 8.98 0.31 -12.79
CA ALA A 130 7.69 0.15 -12.13
C ALA A 130 6.92 -1.07 -12.63
N ASP A 131 7.05 -1.40 -13.92
CA ASP A 131 6.47 -2.60 -14.53
C ASP A 131 7.11 -3.89 -13.97
N TYR A 132 8.45 -3.94 -13.91
CA TYR A 132 9.17 -5.04 -13.26
C TYR A 132 8.78 -5.19 -11.79
N LEU A 133 8.78 -4.08 -11.03
CA LEU A 133 8.46 -4.07 -9.60
C LEU A 133 7.07 -4.66 -9.32
N GLN A 134 6.05 -4.22 -10.06
CA GLN A 134 4.68 -4.67 -9.87
C GLN A 134 4.48 -6.13 -10.32
N SER A 135 5.22 -6.58 -11.33
CA SER A 135 5.14 -7.95 -11.84
C SER A 135 5.89 -8.96 -10.96
N ALA A 136 7.10 -8.61 -10.50
CA ALA A 136 7.93 -9.48 -9.67
C ALA A 136 7.47 -9.52 -8.20
N PHE A 137 6.88 -8.42 -7.70
CA PHE A 137 6.43 -8.29 -6.31
C PHE A 137 4.95 -7.88 -6.22
N PRO A 138 4.01 -8.71 -6.71
CA PRO A 138 2.60 -8.35 -6.81
C PRO A 138 1.94 -8.04 -5.47
N SER A 139 2.45 -8.58 -4.36
CA SER A 139 1.97 -8.30 -2.99
C SER A 139 2.53 -7.01 -2.39
N LEU A 140 3.63 -6.47 -2.93
CA LEU A 140 4.26 -5.26 -2.42
C LEU A 140 3.32 -4.05 -2.60
N PRO A 141 3.09 -3.24 -1.56
CA PRO A 141 2.44 -1.94 -1.69
C PRO A 141 3.31 -1.01 -2.54
N VAL A 142 2.75 -0.50 -3.63
CA VAL A 142 3.41 0.45 -4.53
C VAL A 142 2.47 1.63 -4.73
N GLU A 143 2.98 2.86 -4.61
CA GLU A 143 2.21 4.07 -4.87
C GLU A 143 3.11 5.19 -5.43
N GLU A 144 2.52 6.15 -6.15
CA GLU A 144 3.24 7.33 -6.64
C GLU A 144 3.15 8.51 -5.67
N GLU A 145 4.21 9.32 -5.59
CA GLU A 145 4.25 10.51 -4.72
C GLU A 145 3.06 11.45 -4.96
N GLY A 146 2.67 11.63 -6.24
CA GLY A 146 1.56 12.50 -6.60
C GLY A 146 0.18 11.97 -6.21
N ARG A 147 0.06 10.67 -5.95
CA ARG A 147 -1.18 9.99 -5.54
C ARG A 147 -1.37 9.98 -4.03
N LEU A 148 -0.28 10.09 -3.26
CA LEU A 148 -0.32 10.28 -1.80
C LEU A 148 -0.95 11.62 -1.35
N GLY A 149 -1.26 12.52 -2.30
CA GLY A 149 -2.07 13.71 -2.02
C GLY A 149 -3.55 13.39 -1.77
N ASP A 150 -4.06 12.28 -2.32
CA ASP A 150 -5.40 11.78 -2.05
C ASP A 150 -5.41 11.02 -0.71
N ALA A 151 -6.34 11.38 0.18
CA ALA A 151 -6.37 10.84 1.53
C ALA A 151 -6.65 9.33 1.56
N GLY A 152 -7.58 8.84 0.72
CA GLY A 152 -7.95 7.42 0.68
C GLY A 152 -6.85 6.55 0.10
N LEU A 153 -6.18 7.00 -0.97
CA LEU A 153 -5.02 6.30 -1.54
C LEU A 153 -3.85 6.27 -0.57
N ARG A 154 -3.59 7.40 0.11
CA ARG A 154 -2.53 7.49 1.11
C ARG A 154 -2.79 6.55 2.29
N GLU A 155 -3.99 6.57 2.85
CA GLU A 155 -4.39 5.64 3.92
C GLU A 155 -4.20 4.19 3.48
N ASN A 156 -4.72 3.83 2.30
CA ASN A 156 -4.65 2.47 1.78
C ASN A 156 -3.20 1.99 1.59
N PHE A 157 -2.33 2.82 0.98
CA PHE A 157 -0.92 2.50 0.82
C PHE A 157 -0.25 2.26 2.18
N ILE A 158 -0.41 3.19 3.13
CA ILE A 158 0.23 3.10 4.44
C ILE A 158 -0.27 1.87 5.22
N GLN A 159 -1.58 1.63 5.23
CA GLN A 159 -2.16 0.47 5.91
C GLN A 159 -1.58 -0.84 5.34
N ARG A 160 -1.47 -0.96 4.01
CA ARG A 160 -0.87 -2.13 3.37
C ARG A 160 0.62 -2.31 3.73
N VAL A 161 1.37 -1.21 3.89
CA VAL A 161 2.76 -1.26 4.37
C VAL A 161 2.84 -1.84 5.79
N PHE A 162 1.95 -1.41 6.70
CA PHE A 162 1.88 -1.96 8.05
C PHE A 162 1.46 -3.45 8.06
N VAL A 163 0.48 -3.84 7.24
CA VAL A 163 0.08 -5.25 7.12
C VAL A 163 1.23 -6.11 6.61
N MET A 164 1.99 -5.61 5.62
CA MET A 164 3.16 -6.31 5.10
C MET A 164 4.27 -6.45 6.15
N GLN A 165 4.53 -5.42 6.96
CA GLN A 165 5.49 -5.52 8.07
C GLN A 165 5.05 -6.60 9.08
N ARG A 166 3.79 -6.57 9.53
CA ARG A 166 3.28 -7.57 10.49
C ARG A 166 3.36 -8.99 9.93
N TRP A 167 3.14 -9.16 8.63
CA TRP A 167 3.30 -10.45 7.96
C TRP A 167 4.75 -10.92 7.98
N ARG A 168 5.71 -10.03 7.68
CA ARG A 168 7.14 -10.35 7.78
C ARG A 168 7.53 -10.73 9.21
N ASP A 169 7.08 -9.97 10.20
CA ASP A 169 7.34 -10.26 11.61
C ASP A 169 6.84 -11.67 11.99
N LEU A 170 5.65 -12.05 11.52
CA LEU A 170 5.09 -13.40 11.72
C LEU A 170 5.95 -14.48 11.04
N CYS A 171 6.40 -14.25 9.80
CA CYS A 171 7.25 -15.19 9.10
C CYS A 171 8.62 -15.35 9.77
N GLU A 172 9.22 -14.25 10.24
CA GLU A 172 10.51 -14.25 10.97
C GLU A 172 10.42 -15.01 12.30
N GLN A 173 9.26 -14.97 12.97
CA GLN A 173 9.00 -15.73 14.20
C GLN A 173 8.73 -17.22 13.95
N GLY A 174 8.61 -17.64 12.69
CA GLY A 174 8.23 -19.00 12.30
C GLY A 174 6.72 -19.12 12.08
N LEU A 175 6.33 -19.23 10.81
CA LEU A 175 4.92 -19.35 10.45
C LEU A 175 4.33 -20.67 10.97
N SER A 176 3.19 -20.59 11.63
CA SER A 176 2.43 -21.74 12.14
C SER A 176 0.95 -21.59 11.84
N ALA A 177 0.20 -22.69 11.87
CA ALA A 177 -1.25 -22.67 11.67
C ALA A 177 -1.94 -21.74 12.68
N HIS A 178 -1.55 -21.79 13.96
CA HIS A 178 -2.07 -20.89 14.97
C HIS A 178 -1.69 -19.43 14.69
N GLY A 179 -0.44 -19.15 14.32
CA GLY A 179 0.01 -17.81 13.97
C GLY A 179 -0.77 -17.22 12.79
N LEU A 180 -1.02 -18.01 11.74
CA LEU A 180 -1.79 -17.59 10.57
C LEU A 180 -3.26 -17.30 10.91
N ILE A 181 -3.90 -18.17 11.71
CA ILE A 181 -5.28 -17.96 12.15
C ILE A 181 -5.40 -16.69 13.01
N THR A 182 -4.46 -16.49 13.92
CA THR A 182 -4.39 -15.28 14.75
C THR A 182 -4.20 -14.04 13.88
N PHE A 183 -3.23 -14.06 12.95
CA PHE A 183 -3.01 -12.96 12.02
C PHE A 183 -4.26 -12.64 11.19
N HIS A 184 -4.98 -13.66 10.71
CA HIS A 184 -6.25 -13.47 10.01
C HIS A 184 -7.29 -12.80 10.91
N SER A 185 -7.49 -13.31 12.13
CA SER A 185 -8.45 -12.76 13.08
C SER A 185 -8.21 -11.26 13.32
N GLN A 186 -6.95 -10.87 13.53
CA GLN A 186 -6.55 -9.48 13.79
C GLN A 186 -6.76 -8.55 12.57
N HIS A 187 -6.74 -9.08 11.35
CA HIS A 187 -6.88 -8.29 10.10
C HIS A 187 -8.23 -8.47 9.40
N LYS A 188 -9.12 -9.34 9.91
CA LYS A 188 -10.39 -9.69 9.28
C LYS A 188 -11.28 -8.48 9.02
N LEU A 189 -11.41 -7.59 10.01
CA LEU A 189 -12.23 -6.39 9.91
C LEU A 189 -11.64 -5.35 8.93
N ILE A 190 -10.32 -5.32 8.79
CA ILE A 190 -9.65 -4.53 7.73
C ILE A 190 -10.03 -5.11 6.37
N ALA A 191 -9.83 -6.40 6.12
CA ALA A 191 -10.19 -7.02 4.83
C ALA A 191 -11.67 -6.78 4.46
N MET A 192 -12.57 -6.87 5.44
CA MET A 192 -14.00 -6.58 5.27
C MET A 192 -14.29 -5.13 4.86
N SER A 193 -13.51 -4.14 5.32
CA SER A 193 -13.69 -2.74 4.88
C SER A 193 -13.26 -2.50 3.43
N HIS A 194 -12.39 -3.34 2.87
CA HIS A 194 -11.96 -3.24 1.47
C HIS A 194 -12.91 -3.97 0.53
N GLU A 195 -13.08 -5.28 0.70
CA GLU A 195 -13.91 -6.09 -0.20
C GLU A 195 -14.45 -7.33 0.53
N GLN A 196 -15.77 -7.41 0.68
CA GLN A 196 -16.42 -8.41 1.54
C GLN A 196 -16.33 -9.83 0.99
N ASN A 197 -16.38 -10.01 -0.34
CA ASN A 197 -16.35 -11.35 -0.92
C ASN A 197 -14.95 -11.97 -0.82
N GLN A 198 -13.92 -11.19 -1.10
CA GLN A 198 -12.52 -11.57 -0.89
C GLN A 198 -12.24 -11.79 0.59
N ALA A 199 -12.76 -10.95 1.50
CA ALA A 199 -12.62 -11.17 2.93
C ALA A 199 -13.19 -12.52 3.39
N ARG A 200 -14.30 -12.98 2.81
CA ARG A 200 -14.86 -14.32 3.08
C ARG A 200 -13.98 -15.43 2.50
N GLU A 201 -13.41 -15.22 1.32
CA GLU A 201 -12.47 -16.17 0.70
C GLU A 201 -11.22 -16.37 1.55
N LEU A 202 -10.69 -15.32 2.17
CA LEU A 202 -9.55 -15.43 3.09
C LEU A 202 -9.80 -16.44 4.22
N GLY A 203 -11.00 -16.44 4.79
CA GLY A 203 -11.40 -17.40 5.81
C GLY A 203 -11.48 -18.84 5.28
N ARG A 204 -11.87 -19.02 4.01
CA ARG A 204 -11.90 -20.33 3.35
C ARG A 204 -10.50 -20.86 3.07
N ILE A 205 -9.56 -19.99 2.67
CA ILE A 205 -8.16 -20.38 2.40
C ILE A 205 -7.50 -20.99 3.64
N ILE A 206 -7.76 -20.43 4.83
CA ILE A 206 -7.16 -20.90 6.09
C ILE A 206 -8.01 -21.97 6.80
N ALA A 207 -9.15 -22.35 6.24
CA ALA A 207 -10.03 -23.33 6.86
C ALA A 207 -9.34 -24.70 6.90
N GLY A 208 -9.12 -25.24 8.11
CA GLY A 208 -8.47 -26.54 8.29
C GLY A 208 -6.96 -26.53 8.03
N VAL A 209 -6.31 -25.36 7.99
CA VAL A 209 -4.85 -25.26 7.82
C VAL A 209 -4.12 -26.02 8.92
N THR A 210 -3.05 -26.71 8.55
CA THR A 210 -2.18 -27.45 9.47
C THR A 210 -0.75 -26.95 9.36
N ASN A 211 0.12 -27.37 10.28
CA ASN A 211 1.55 -27.06 10.16
C ASN A 211 2.23 -27.80 8.99
N ALA A 212 1.62 -28.84 8.43
CA ALA A 212 2.20 -29.61 7.32
C ALA A 212 2.09 -28.87 5.98
N ASP A 213 1.09 -27.99 5.82
CA ASP A 213 0.84 -27.25 4.59
C ASP A 213 0.96 -25.72 4.76
N ILE A 214 1.51 -25.28 5.89
CA ILE A 214 1.51 -23.89 6.33
C ILE A 214 2.22 -22.94 5.37
N ASP A 215 3.36 -23.34 4.78
CA ASP A 215 4.11 -22.46 3.87
C ASP A 215 3.30 -22.18 2.60
N ARG A 216 2.68 -23.22 2.03
CA ARG A 216 1.84 -23.13 0.83
C ARG A 216 0.58 -22.31 1.11
N VAL A 217 -0.14 -22.62 2.20
CA VAL A 217 -1.37 -21.91 2.57
C VAL A 217 -1.09 -20.47 2.97
N GLY A 218 -0.01 -20.22 3.71
CA GLY A 218 0.43 -18.88 4.10
C GLY A 218 0.74 -17.99 2.91
N ALA A 219 1.51 -18.50 1.92
CA ALA A 219 1.80 -17.76 0.70
C ALA A 219 0.53 -17.43 -0.11
N ALA A 220 -0.37 -18.40 -0.27
CA ALA A 220 -1.64 -18.21 -0.97
C ALA A 220 -2.54 -17.20 -0.23
N TYR A 221 -2.66 -17.33 1.09
CA TYR A 221 -3.41 -16.42 1.95
C TYR A 221 -2.88 -15.00 1.86
N PHE A 222 -1.58 -14.79 2.00
CA PHE A 222 -1.00 -13.45 2.00
C PHE A 222 -1.13 -12.78 0.63
N SER A 223 -0.95 -13.53 -0.46
CA SER A 223 -1.22 -13.05 -1.81
C SER A 223 -2.68 -12.58 -1.97
N ALA A 224 -3.65 -13.41 -1.53
CA ALA A 224 -5.06 -13.06 -1.56
C ALA A 224 -5.40 -11.86 -0.67
N LEU A 225 -4.79 -11.77 0.52
CA LEU A 225 -4.99 -10.64 1.43
C LEU A 225 -4.49 -9.34 0.79
N MET A 226 -3.27 -9.34 0.26
CA MET A 226 -2.72 -8.13 -0.37
C MET A 226 -3.49 -7.74 -1.63
N SER A 227 -4.08 -8.71 -2.34
CA SER A 227 -5.03 -8.43 -3.44
C SER A 227 -6.32 -7.78 -2.93
N CYS A 228 -6.91 -8.28 -1.84
CA CYS A 228 -8.09 -7.69 -1.21
C CYS A 228 -7.82 -6.24 -0.78
N LEU A 229 -6.69 -6.00 -0.13
CA LEU A 229 -6.32 -4.68 0.36
C LEU A 229 -5.95 -3.68 -0.74
N LYS A 230 -5.67 -4.11 -1.99
CA LYS A 230 -5.47 -3.19 -3.13
C LYS A 230 -6.74 -2.40 -3.46
N VAL A 231 -7.92 -2.91 -3.14
CA VAL A 231 -9.18 -2.20 -3.32
C VAL A 231 -9.29 -1.13 -2.25
N VAL A 232 -9.47 0.15 -2.60
CA VAL A 232 -9.64 1.22 -1.60
C VAL A 232 -10.96 1.01 -0.85
N ALA A 233 -10.90 1.07 0.48
CA ALA A 233 -12.08 0.90 1.32
C ALA A 233 -13.11 2.01 1.06
N THR A 234 -14.38 1.63 1.01
CA THR A 234 -15.48 2.58 0.79
C THR A 234 -16.14 2.93 2.11
N ARG A 235 -16.74 4.12 2.21
CA ARG A 235 -17.58 4.51 3.37
C ARG A 235 -18.64 3.45 3.68
N GLY A 236 -19.30 2.91 2.65
CA GLY A 236 -20.30 1.86 2.82
C GLY A 236 -19.75 0.59 3.46
N ASN A 237 -18.57 0.12 3.04
CA ASN A 237 -17.93 -1.04 3.66
C ASN A 237 -17.46 -0.75 5.09
N HIS A 238 -16.92 0.44 5.36
CA HIS A 238 -16.62 0.85 6.73
C HIS A 238 -17.87 0.86 7.62
N VAL A 239 -18.99 1.38 7.14
CA VAL A 239 -20.28 1.35 7.88
C VAL A 239 -20.69 -0.09 8.19
N ASN A 240 -20.59 -1.01 7.23
CA ASN A 240 -20.88 -2.43 7.47
C ASN A 240 -19.98 -3.01 8.57
N VAL A 241 -18.68 -2.67 8.58
CA VAL A 241 -17.75 -3.10 9.62
C VAL A 241 -18.10 -2.46 10.97
N LEU A 242 -18.38 -1.16 11.02
CA LEU A 242 -18.75 -0.44 12.25
C LEU A 242 -20.03 -1.01 12.87
N GLN A 243 -21.05 -1.29 12.05
CA GLN A 243 -22.30 -1.91 12.51
C GLN A 243 -22.08 -3.36 12.96
N HIS A 244 -21.20 -4.11 12.29
CA HIS A 244 -20.83 -5.44 12.73
C HIS A 244 -20.17 -5.40 14.13
N ILE A 245 -19.23 -4.48 14.35
CA ILE A 245 -18.59 -4.26 15.66
C ILE A 245 -19.62 -3.82 16.71
N GLN A 246 -20.51 -2.88 16.37
CA GLN A 246 -21.62 -2.44 17.23
C GLN A 246 -22.49 -3.60 17.70
N GLY A 247 -22.67 -4.65 16.88
CA GLY A 247 -23.42 -5.84 17.24
C GLY A 247 -22.93 -6.55 18.50
N TYR A 248 -21.62 -6.49 18.80
CA TYR A 248 -21.03 -7.07 20.02
C TYR A 248 -21.46 -6.32 21.29
N LEU A 249 -21.89 -5.06 21.15
CA LEU A 249 -22.34 -4.20 22.24
C LEU A 249 -23.87 -4.20 22.43
N LYS A 250 -24.61 -5.00 21.63
CA LYS A 250 -26.09 -4.98 21.57
C LYS A 250 -26.77 -5.12 22.94
N HIS A 251 -26.23 -5.93 23.84
CA HIS A 251 -26.78 -6.17 25.17
C HIS A 251 -25.97 -5.48 26.29
N LYS A 252 -25.03 -4.61 25.92
CA LYS A 252 -24.06 -3.97 26.82
C LYS A 252 -24.22 -2.47 26.95
N LEU A 253 -24.96 -1.85 26.03
CA LEU A 253 -25.25 -0.41 26.03
C LEU A 253 -26.71 -0.14 26.42
N ASP A 254 -26.94 0.99 27.08
CA ASP A 254 -28.28 1.54 27.29
C ASP A 254 -28.86 2.12 25.98
N SER A 255 -30.08 2.66 26.04
CA SER A 255 -30.76 3.20 24.85
C SER A 255 -30.05 4.40 24.24
N ASP A 256 -29.48 5.25 25.08
CA ASP A 256 -28.99 6.56 24.70
C ASP A 256 -27.61 6.41 24.05
N ASP A 257 -26.72 5.62 24.67
CA ASP A 257 -25.43 5.23 24.10
C ASP A 257 -25.59 4.49 22.76
N LYS A 258 -26.61 3.62 22.64
CA LYS A 258 -26.93 2.94 21.37
C LYS A 258 -27.31 3.92 20.29
N GLN A 259 -28.17 4.88 20.62
CA GLN A 259 -28.66 5.87 19.68
C GLN A 259 -27.50 6.77 19.21
N GLU A 260 -26.66 7.26 20.13
CA GLU A 260 -25.48 8.06 19.79
C GLU A 260 -24.55 7.33 18.81
N LEU A 261 -24.30 6.03 19.05
CA LEU A 261 -23.46 5.24 18.17
C LEU A 261 -24.07 5.03 16.78
N VAL A 262 -25.39 4.78 16.69
CA VAL A 262 -26.09 4.67 15.39
C VAL A 262 -26.01 5.99 14.63
N GLU A 263 -26.31 7.11 15.28
CA GLU A 263 -26.27 8.46 14.67
C GLU A 263 -24.86 8.82 14.22
N THR A 264 -23.84 8.49 15.02
CA THR A 264 -22.43 8.74 14.68
C THR A 264 -22.01 7.94 13.44
N ILE A 265 -22.39 6.66 13.36
CA ILE A 265 -22.12 5.83 12.18
C ILE A 265 -22.85 6.37 10.94
N GLU A 266 -24.09 6.83 11.09
CA GLU A 266 -24.86 7.41 9.99
C GLU A 266 -24.25 8.74 9.50
N ASN A 267 -23.84 9.61 10.41
CA ASN A 267 -23.14 10.85 10.10
C ASN A 267 -21.81 10.60 9.37
N TYR A 268 -21.10 9.51 9.72
CA TYR A 268 -19.96 9.04 8.93
C TYR A 268 -20.41 8.53 7.54
N ARG A 269 -21.50 7.77 7.42
CA ARG A 269 -21.99 7.26 6.13
C ARG A 269 -22.26 8.39 5.13
N ILE A 270 -22.89 9.48 5.58
CA ILE A 270 -23.29 10.61 4.73
C ILE A 270 -22.22 11.70 4.54
N GLY A 271 -21.04 11.55 5.15
CA GLY A 271 -19.95 12.52 4.94
C GLY A 271 -19.92 13.70 5.89
N LEU A 272 -20.60 13.65 7.03
CA LEU A 272 -20.55 14.70 8.05
C LEU A 272 -19.42 14.49 9.06
N LEU A 273 -19.00 13.24 9.28
CA LEU A 273 -17.93 12.89 10.21
C LEU A 273 -16.83 12.08 9.51
N PRO A 274 -15.57 12.20 9.99
CA PRO A 274 -14.49 11.31 9.59
C PRO A 274 -14.56 9.97 10.34
N LEU A 275 -13.89 8.94 9.80
CA LEU A 275 -13.95 7.57 10.34
C LEU A 275 -13.44 7.46 11.79
N ILE A 276 -12.51 8.33 12.18
CA ILE A 276 -11.96 8.32 13.55
C ILE A 276 -13.03 8.53 14.63
N VAL A 277 -14.12 9.24 14.34
CA VAL A 277 -15.15 9.58 15.34
C VAL A 277 -15.91 8.32 15.79
N PRO A 278 -16.59 7.56 14.90
CA PRO A 278 -17.23 6.30 15.31
C PRO A 278 -16.24 5.30 15.91
N LEU A 279 -15.01 5.23 15.42
CA LEU A 279 -13.96 4.38 16.03
C LEU A 279 -13.60 4.80 17.45
N THR A 280 -13.58 6.10 17.75
CA THR A 280 -13.30 6.60 19.10
C THR A 280 -14.41 6.25 20.06
N LEU A 281 -15.67 6.38 19.63
CA LEU A 281 -16.82 6.00 20.43
C LEU A 281 -16.85 4.49 20.69
N LEU A 282 -16.64 3.67 19.66
CA LEU A 282 -16.51 2.21 19.81
C LEU A 282 -15.39 1.84 20.80
N ARG A 283 -14.19 2.42 20.65
CA ARG A 283 -13.07 2.19 21.59
C ARG A 283 -13.43 2.56 23.03
N HIS A 284 -14.18 3.65 23.24
CA HIS A 284 -14.65 4.03 24.57
C HIS A 284 -15.52 2.94 25.19
N HIS A 285 -16.48 2.40 24.44
CA HIS A 285 -17.37 1.35 24.93
C HIS A 285 -16.63 0.03 25.18
N PHE A 286 -15.75 -0.42 24.28
CA PHE A 286 -14.98 -1.66 24.50
C PHE A 286 -13.99 -1.55 25.65
N ARG A 287 -13.51 -0.35 26.01
CA ARG A 287 -12.74 -0.18 27.25
C ARG A 287 -13.54 -0.54 28.51
N LYS A 288 -14.86 -0.33 28.50
CA LYS A 288 -15.75 -0.68 29.62
C LYS A 288 -16.26 -2.12 29.51
N GLU A 289 -16.49 -2.59 28.28
CA GLU A 289 -17.05 -3.88 27.93
C GLU A 289 -16.10 -4.62 26.98
N PRO A 290 -14.95 -5.12 27.49
CA PRO A 290 -13.90 -5.68 26.65
C PRO A 290 -14.36 -6.93 25.92
N ASP A 291 -13.92 -7.06 24.67
CA ASP A 291 -14.15 -8.23 23.83
C ASP A 291 -12.84 -8.64 23.18
N ALA A 292 -12.39 -9.87 23.44
CA ALA A 292 -11.09 -10.33 23.02
C ALA A 292 -10.89 -10.32 21.49
N PHE A 293 -11.95 -10.49 20.69
CA PHE A 293 -11.84 -10.42 19.23
C PHE A 293 -11.67 -8.97 18.77
N ILE A 294 -12.45 -8.04 19.34
CA ILE A 294 -12.38 -6.61 18.99
C ILE A 294 -11.08 -5.97 19.48
N ASP A 295 -10.67 -6.26 20.71
CA ASP A 295 -9.47 -5.68 21.33
C ASP A 295 -8.19 -6.09 20.59
N ASN A 296 -8.19 -7.29 19.99
CA ASN A 296 -7.07 -7.77 19.17
C ASN A 296 -7.16 -7.35 17.69
N SER A 297 -8.24 -6.70 17.27
CA SER A 297 -8.40 -6.29 15.86
C SER A 297 -7.61 -5.03 15.54
N PHE A 298 -6.76 -5.10 14.52
CA PHE A 298 -6.07 -3.93 13.99
C PHE A 298 -7.02 -2.95 13.29
N TYR A 299 -8.28 -3.29 13.01
CA TYR A 299 -9.22 -2.29 12.48
C TYR A 299 -9.48 -1.14 13.48
N MET A 300 -9.41 -1.43 14.79
CA MET A 300 -9.64 -0.42 15.83
C MET A 300 -8.49 0.58 15.95
N LEU A 301 -7.27 0.15 15.59
CA LEU A 301 -6.03 0.94 15.59
C LEU A 301 -5.11 0.45 14.45
N PRO A 302 -5.40 0.79 13.19
CA PRO A 302 -4.72 0.19 12.03
C PRO A 302 -3.27 0.62 11.88
N HIS A 303 -2.96 1.85 12.29
CA HIS A 303 -1.65 2.48 12.24
C HIS A 303 -1.53 3.46 13.42
N PRO A 304 -0.32 3.96 13.72
CA PRO A 304 -0.10 4.99 14.74
C PRO A 304 -1.06 6.18 14.54
N ALA A 305 -1.63 6.68 15.64
CA ALA A 305 -2.66 7.72 15.62
C ALA A 305 -2.12 9.06 15.12
N GLU A 306 -0.83 9.30 15.34
CA GLU A 306 -0.08 10.49 14.96
C GLU A 306 -0.04 10.70 13.44
N LEU A 307 -0.21 9.64 12.64
CA LEU A 307 -0.33 9.75 11.18
C LEU A 307 -1.64 10.43 10.74
N SER A 308 -2.65 10.52 11.62
CA SER A 308 -3.91 11.25 11.40
C SER A 308 -4.68 10.85 10.13
N LEU A 309 -4.51 9.61 9.65
CA LEU A 309 -5.04 9.18 8.34
C LEU A 309 -6.57 9.03 8.33
N LEU A 310 -7.19 8.79 9.49
CA LEU A 310 -8.64 8.56 9.62
C LEU A 310 -9.44 9.85 9.87
N ASN A 311 -8.79 11.01 9.79
CA ASN A 311 -9.36 12.30 10.16
C ASN A 311 -9.96 13.07 8.95
N SER A 312 -9.78 12.56 7.73
CA SER A 312 -10.37 13.16 6.54
C SER A 312 -11.85 12.83 6.41
N ILE A 313 -12.60 13.80 5.88
CA ILE A 313 -13.97 13.66 5.38
C ILE A 313 -13.87 13.49 3.86
#